data_AF-A0A0Q5MU98-F1
#
_entry.id   AF-A0A0Q5MU98-F1
#
_cell.length_a   1.000
_cell.length_b   1.000
_cell.length_c   1.000
_cell.angle_alpha   90.00
_cell.angle_beta   90.00
_cell.angle_gamma   90.00
#
_symmetry.space_group_name_H-M   'P 1'
#
loop_
_entity.id
_entity.type
_entity.pdbx_description
1 polymer ?
#
loop_
_entity_poly.entity_id
_entity_poly.type
_entity_poly.pdbx_seq_one_letter_code
_entity_poly.pdbx_strand_id
1 'polypeptide(L)'
;MIFFVGITAWTQGEHRRRLELWSTLTETGTAEGLAPSTIRDMRLYAGQAGIFFDGEGSWNTGGPGRVALTLKLTDKTYADNATDDQLDYHYPSTERHPSFDRNEIASVKRAQGLGLPLFITSPNRLQKSRTDVRLGYVDAYRDDEAMFFVTFVESILPLATPDELPATDDDAALFGGLPEQTLRLVQQRTQQRRFKTDVLRRYGEKCALCDITTPRLIQGAHLIPKSIGGADDALNGLPLCLNHHTAFDAFLLRIAPDGSSITYAPGVSKSLLQVTHDDLTHLPAKPSSKALSRFYRTDAAKAAFATWA
;
A
#
# COMPACT_ATOMS: atom_id res chain seq x y z
N MET A 1 -21.68 23.89 7.94
CA MET A 1 -20.57 23.97 8.92
C MET A 1 -20.48 22.61 9.60
N ILE A 2 -19.37 21.89 9.44
CA ILE A 2 -19.17 20.61 10.12
C ILE A 2 -18.68 20.93 11.53
N PHE A 3 -19.34 20.38 12.55
CA PHE A 3 -18.91 20.50 13.95
C PHE A 3 -18.48 19.11 14.43
N PHE A 4 -17.22 19.02 14.86
CA PHE A 4 -16.68 17.82 15.48
C PHE A 4 -16.65 18.00 16.99
N VAL A 5 -17.05 16.96 17.72
CA VAL A 5 -16.93 16.92 19.18
C VAL A 5 -15.71 16.07 19.51
N GLY A 6 -14.56 16.73 19.65
CA GLY A 6 -13.28 16.10 19.99
C GLY A 6 -12.49 15.56 18.79
N ILE A 7 -11.23 15.22 19.06
CA ILE A 7 -10.23 14.87 18.04
C ILE A 7 -10.55 13.57 17.34
N THR A 8 -11.09 12.58 18.06
CA THR A 8 -11.50 11.30 17.47
C THR A 8 -12.57 11.50 16.39
N ALA A 9 -13.61 12.28 16.68
CA ALA A 9 -14.68 12.57 15.74
C ALA A 9 -14.17 13.36 14.53
N TRP A 10 -13.28 14.33 14.78
CA TRP A 10 -12.60 15.07 13.72
C TRP A 10 -11.78 14.13 12.81
N THR A 11 -11.02 13.22 13.39
CA THR A 11 -10.15 12.27 12.68
C THR A 11 -10.96 11.32 11.80
N GLN A 12 -12.10 10.82 12.29
CA GLN A 12 -13.02 10.02 11.49
C GLN A 12 -13.60 10.81 10.31
N GLY A 13 -13.94 12.09 10.52
CA GLY A 13 -14.39 12.98 9.46
C GLY A 13 -13.31 13.20 8.40
N GLU A 14 -12.09 13.51 8.83
CA GLU A 14 -10.97 13.78 7.94
C GLU A 14 -10.55 12.51 7.18
N HIS A 15 -10.58 11.34 7.82
CA HIS A 15 -10.37 10.05 7.16
C HIS A 15 -11.39 9.81 6.05
N ARG A 16 -12.69 10.05 6.32
CA ARG A 16 -13.76 9.96 5.31
C ARG A 16 -13.56 10.93 4.15
N ARG A 17 -13.19 12.18 4.45
CA ARG A 17 -12.87 13.17 3.43
C ARG A 17 -11.71 12.69 2.54
N ARG A 18 -10.64 12.12 3.12
CA ARG A 18 -9.52 11.59 2.35
C ARG A 18 -9.93 10.40 1.48
N LEU A 19 -10.85 9.55 1.94
CA LEU A 19 -11.45 8.48 1.14
C LEU A 19 -12.20 9.02 -0.08
N GLU A 20 -13.05 10.03 0.11
CA GLU A 20 -13.80 10.68 -0.97
C GLU A 20 -12.85 11.32 -1.99
N LEU A 21 -11.85 12.08 -1.51
CA LEU A 21 -10.82 12.68 -2.36
C LEU A 21 -10.05 11.63 -3.18
N TRP A 22 -9.64 10.52 -2.55
CA TRP A 22 -8.92 9.46 -3.25
C TRP A 22 -9.81 8.74 -4.27
N SER A 23 -11.06 8.49 -3.93
CA SER A 23 -12.04 7.93 -4.87
C SER A 23 -12.13 8.81 -6.11
N THR A 24 -12.35 10.12 -5.95
CA THR A 24 -12.45 11.06 -7.08
C THR A 24 -11.16 11.15 -7.90
N LEU A 25 -9.98 11.10 -7.27
CA LEU A 25 -8.70 11.08 -8.01
C LEU A 25 -8.52 9.83 -8.87
N THR A 26 -9.12 8.71 -8.47
CA THR A 26 -8.97 7.40 -9.13
C THR A 26 -10.16 7.02 -10.01
N GLU A 27 -11.21 7.85 -10.08
CA GLU A 27 -12.44 7.59 -10.85
C GLU A 27 -12.18 7.33 -12.35
N THR A 28 -11.16 7.97 -12.92
CA THR A 28 -10.86 7.90 -14.37
C THR A 28 -9.69 6.99 -14.74
N GLY A 29 -9.10 6.28 -13.77
CA GLY A 29 -7.95 5.39 -13.99
C GLY A 29 -6.91 5.48 -12.88
N THR A 30 -5.64 5.65 -13.24
CA THR A 30 -4.58 5.93 -12.26
C THR A 30 -4.64 7.41 -11.88
N ALA A 31 -4.36 7.74 -10.62
CA ALA A 31 -4.20 9.13 -10.17
C ALA A 31 -2.91 9.78 -10.73
N GLU A 32 -2.62 9.55 -12.00
CA GLU A 32 -1.43 9.94 -12.75
C GLU A 32 -1.84 10.84 -13.92
N GLY A 33 -0.97 11.76 -14.30
CA GLY A 33 -1.19 12.63 -15.47
C GLY A 33 -2.33 13.62 -15.29
N LEU A 34 -2.71 13.95 -14.04
CA LEU A 34 -3.82 14.84 -13.74
C LEU A 34 -3.53 16.28 -14.16
N ALA A 35 -4.55 17.00 -14.57
CA ALA A 35 -4.43 18.42 -14.84
C ALA A 35 -4.16 19.17 -13.52
N PRO A 36 -3.27 20.18 -13.50
CA PRO A 36 -3.07 21.00 -12.30
C PRO A 36 -4.34 21.70 -11.78
N SER A 37 -5.33 21.96 -12.65
CA SER A 37 -6.65 22.45 -12.25
C SER A 37 -7.38 21.45 -11.37
N THR A 38 -7.42 20.16 -11.74
CA THR A 38 -8.08 19.10 -10.95
C THR A 38 -7.56 19.07 -9.51
N ILE A 39 -6.24 19.15 -9.32
CA ILE A 39 -5.61 19.15 -7.99
C ILE A 39 -6.01 20.40 -7.17
N ARG A 40 -6.08 21.56 -7.83
CA ARG A 40 -6.47 22.83 -7.19
C ARG A 40 -7.96 22.87 -6.84
N ASP A 41 -8.82 22.39 -7.73
CA ASP A 41 -10.27 22.37 -7.55
C ASP A 41 -10.67 21.43 -6.41
N MET A 42 -9.94 20.31 -6.26
CA MET A 42 -10.04 19.40 -5.11
C MET A 42 -9.32 19.90 -3.86
N ARG A 43 -8.60 21.02 -3.96
CA ARG A 43 -7.88 21.68 -2.87
C ARG A 43 -6.87 20.78 -2.17
N LEU A 44 -6.20 19.96 -2.96
CA LEU A 44 -5.04 19.19 -2.50
C LEU A 44 -3.76 20.03 -2.51
N TYR A 45 -3.84 21.27 -2.98
CA TYR A 45 -2.67 22.10 -3.18
C TYR A 45 -3.01 23.59 -3.23
N ALA A 46 -2.19 24.41 -2.55
CA ALA A 46 -2.21 25.86 -2.71
C ALA A 46 -0.80 26.47 -2.59
N GLY A 47 -0.44 27.37 -3.51
CA GLY A 47 0.82 28.13 -3.45
C GLY A 47 2.07 27.25 -3.64
N GLN A 48 3.28 27.74 -3.35
CA GLN A 48 4.53 27.01 -3.61
C GLN A 48 5.02 26.12 -2.46
N ALA A 49 4.26 26.00 -1.37
CA ALA A 49 4.70 25.26 -0.18
C ALA A 49 4.86 23.75 -0.46
N GLY A 50 5.91 23.16 0.12
CA GLY A 50 6.18 21.72 0.05
C GLY A 50 5.19 20.88 0.86
N ILE A 51 4.67 21.44 1.96
CA ILE A 51 3.66 20.80 2.81
C ILE A 51 2.41 21.65 2.79
N PHE A 52 1.27 21.02 2.52
CA PHE A 52 -0.02 21.67 2.44
C PHE A 52 -1.02 21.05 3.42
N PHE A 53 -1.80 21.90 4.07
CA PHE A 53 -2.97 21.57 4.89
C PHE A 53 -4.13 22.47 4.45
N ASP A 54 -5.36 21.98 4.52
CA ASP A 54 -6.52 22.79 4.14
C ASP A 54 -6.88 23.79 5.25
N GLY A 55 -6.80 25.08 4.91
CA GLY A 55 -7.02 26.20 5.84
C GLY A 55 -8.48 26.60 6.04
N GLU A 56 -9.46 25.92 5.43
CA GLU A 56 -10.87 26.34 5.55
C GLU A 56 -11.60 25.87 6.81
N GLY A 57 -12.47 26.76 7.30
CA GLY A 57 -12.91 26.85 8.70
C GLY A 57 -13.67 25.66 9.29
N SER A 58 -14.17 24.70 8.51
CA SER A 58 -14.80 23.50 9.07
C SER A 58 -13.79 22.47 9.59
N TRP A 59 -12.54 22.50 9.11
CA TRP A 59 -11.50 21.54 9.50
C TRP A 59 -10.52 22.11 10.53
N ASN A 60 -10.59 23.42 10.79
CA ASN A 60 -9.74 24.11 11.76
C ASN A 60 -10.40 24.34 13.13
N THR A 61 -11.63 23.88 13.33
CA THR A 61 -12.40 24.09 14.58
C THR A 61 -12.76 22.74 15.19
N GLY A 62 -12.48 22.56 16.49
CA GLY A 62 -12.81 21.33 17.22
C GLY A 62 -11.94 20.11 16.87
N GLY A 63 -10.83 20.31 16.15
CA GLY A 63 -9.86 19.29 15.78
C GLY A 63 -8.48 19.57 16.36
N PRO A 64 -7.48 18.72 16.08
CA PRO A 64 -6.16 18.73 16.72
C PRO A 64 -5.24 19.89 16.26
N GLY A 65 -5.79 20.95 15.67
CA GLY A 65 -5.06 21.98 14.93
C GLY A 65 -4.79 21.59 13.47
N ARG A 66 -3.72 22.15 12.88
CA ARG A 66 -3.41 21.96 11.45
C ARG A 66 -2.92 20.55 11.15
N VAL A 67 -3.57 19.82 10.26
CA VAL A 67 -3.15 18.47 9.85
C VAL A 67 -2.75 18.50 8.38
N ALA A 68 -1.54 18.02 8.08
CA ALA A 68 -1.07 17.95 6.70
C ALA A 68 -1.99 17.07 5.85
N LEU A 69 -2.31 17.55 4.66
CA LEU A 69 -3.08 16.83 3.65
C LEU A 69 -2.17 16.35 2.51
N THR A 70 -1.20 17.18 2.11
CA THR A 70 -0.40 16.93 0.93
C THR A 70 1.07 17.25 1.13
N LEU A 71 1.93 16.36 0.61
CA LEU A 71 3.35 16.60 0.39
C LEU A 71 3.58 16.83 -1.11
N LYS A 72 4.33 17.87 -1.46
CA LYS A 72 4.70 18.19 -2.84
C LYS A 72 6.17 17.89 -3.07
N LEU A 73 6.45 17.10 -4.10
CA LEU A 73 7.79 16.84 -4.59
C LEU A 73 8.11 17.84 -5.70
N THR A 74 8.88 18.88 -5.39
CA THR A 74 9.30 19.91 -6.36
C THR A 74 10.67 19.64 -6.97
N ASP A 75 11.52 18.91 -6.24
CA ASP A 75 12.97 18.86 -6.51
C ASP A 75 13.38 17.52 -7.12
N LYS A 76 14.39 17.56 -8.00
CA LYS A 76 14.99 16.35 -8.60
C LYS A 76 15.48 15.35 -7.55
N THR A 77 15.93 15.85 -6.40
CA THR A 77 16.39 15.06 -5.25
C THR A 77 15.33 14.06 -4.77
N TYR A 78 14.05 14.45 -4.77
CA TYR A 78 12.96 13.54 -4.41
C TYR A 78 12.61 12.56 -5.52
N ALA A 79 12.76 12.96 -6.79
CA ALA A 79 12.52 12.07 -7.92
C ALA A 79 13.53 10.92 -7.98
N ASP A 80 14.76 11.14 -7.47
CA ASP A 80 15.83 10.14 -7.45
C ASP A 80 15.79 9.26 -6.17
N ASN A 81 15.29 9.79 -5.05
CA ASN A 81 15.20 9.06 -3.77
C ASN A 81 13.86 8.33 -3.56
N ALA A 82 12.81 8.67 -4.31
CA ALA A 82 11.54 7.96 -4.24
C ALA A 82 11.65 6.60 -4.93
N THR A 83 11.63 5.53 -4.14
CA THR A 83 11.42 4.20 -4.67
C THR A 83 9.94 3.99 -4.99
N ASP A 84 9.66 2.88 -5.65
CA ASP A 84 8.29 2.44 -5.88
C ASP A 84 7.52 2.27 -4.57
N ASP A 85 8.17 1.96 -3.44
CA ASP A 85 7.51 1.64 -2.16
C ASP A 85 7.67 2.71 -1.07
N GLN A 86 8.74 3.50 -1.11
CA GLN A 86 9.10 4.43 -0.05
C GLN A 86 9.62 5.76 -0.59
N LEU A 87 9.48 6.81 0.20
CA LEU A 87 9.96 8.16 -0.05
C LEU A 87 10.60 8.71 1.22
N ASP A 88 11.83 9.19 1.08
CA ASP A 88 12.50 9.98 2.10
C ASP A 88 12.23 11.46 1.80
N TYR A 89 11.40 12.09 2.63
CA TYR A 89 10.98 13.49 2.47
C TYR A 89 11.73 14.39 3.46
N HIS A 90 12.55 15.33 2.99
CA HIS A 90 13.28 16.25 3.85
C HIS A 90 12.35 17.32 4.40
N TYR A 91 12.60 17.73 5.64
CA TYR A 91 11.88 18.83 6.26
C TYR A 91 12.04 20.11 5.43
N PRO A 92 10.98 20.95 5.35
CA PRO A 92 11.12 22.25 4.71
C PRO A 92 12.20 23.06 5.44
N SER A 93 13.13 23.60 4.65
CA SER A 93 14.12 24.57 5.11
C SER A 93 14.02 25.77 4.17
N THR A 94 13.21 26.74 4.55
CA THR A 94 12.91 27.90 3.72
C THR A 94 13.47 29.17 4.36
N GLU A 95 13.67 30.22 3.56
CA GLU A 95 14.07 31.55 4.06
C GLU A 95 12.92 32.29 4.77
N ARG A 96 11.77 31.64 4.96
CA ARG A 96 10.62 32.22 5.67
C ARG A 96 10.89 32.27 7.17
N HIS A 97 10.00 32.95 7.89
CA HIS A 97 10.07 32.96 9.35
C HIS A 97 10.05 31.50 9.89
N PRO A 98 10.92 31.12 10.84
CA PRO A 98 11.10 29.71 11.25
C PRO A 98 9.83 29.02 11.79
N SER A 99 8.83 29.78 12.23
CA SER A 99 7.54 29.22 12.66
C SER A 99 6.77 28.56 11.52
N PHE A 100 6.95 28.98 10.26
CA PHE A 100 6.26 28.37 9.12
C PHE A 100 6.70 26.92 8.95
N ASP A 101 8.01 26.68 8.82
CA ASP A 101 8.57 25.35 8.64
C ASP A 101 8.25 24.46 9.85
N ARG A 102 8.40 24.98 11.08
CA ARG A 102 8.00 24.23 12.30
C ARG A 102 6.53 23.82 12.28
N ASN A 103 5.62 24.71 11.88
CA ASN A 103 4.20 24.41 11.84
C ASN A 103 3.83 23.41 10.73
N GLU A 104 4.52 23.48 9.59
CA GLU A 104 4.39 22.51 8.49
C GLU A 104 4.87 21.12 8.93
N ILE A 105 6.06 21.02 9.53
CA ILE A 105 6.59 19.77 10.11
C ILE A 105 5.64 19.19 11.17
N ALA A 106 5.18 20.02 12.10
CA ALA A 106 4.24 19.60 13.14
C ALA A 106 2.91 19.09 12.57
N SER A 107 2.44 19.67 11.46
CA SER A 107 1.21 19.21 10.79
C SER A 107 1.33 17.82 10.16
N VAL A 108 2.53 17.45 9.70
CA VAL A 108 2.83 16.10 9.17
C VAL A 108 2.92 15.09 10.30
N LYS A 109 3.64 15.41 11.39
CA LYS A 109 3.70 14.56 12.59
C LYS A 109 2.32 14.31 13.19
N ARG A 110 1.46 15.33 13.18
CA ARG A 110 0.06 15.19 13.61
C ARG A 110 -0.73 14.26 12.69
N ALA A 111 -0.59 14.37 11.36
CA ALA A 111 -1.25 13.43 10.44
C ALA A 111 -0.82 11.98 10.70
N GLN A 112 0.46 11.75 11.03
CA GLN A 112 0.97 10.46 11.45
C GLN A 112 0.31 9.96 12.74
N GLY A 113 0.32 10.75 13.82
CA GLY A 113 -0.27 10.37 15.11
C GLY A 113 -1.75 10.02 15.03
N LEU A 114 -2.47 10.61 14.06
CA LEU A 114 -3.88 10.34 13.78
C LEU A 114 -4.11 9.15 12.83
N GLY A 115 -3.05 8.51 12.33
CA GLY A 115 -3.17 7.42 11.37
C GLY A 115 -3.79 7.84 10.03
N LEU A 116 -3.54 9.08 9.58
CA LEU A 116 -4.11 9.62 8.35
C LEU A 116 -3.10 9.57 7.18
N PRO A 117 -3.52 9.12 5.98
CA PRO A 117 -2.64 9.08 4.80
C PRO A 117 -2.43 10.47 4.22
N LEU A 118 -1.25 10.77 3.70
CA LEU A 118 -0.97 11.97 2.94
C LEU A 118 -1.11 11.70 1.43
N PHE A 119 -1.52 12.73 0.69
CA PHE A 119 -1.39 12.76 -0.77
C PHE A 119 0.01 13.25 -1.12
N ILE A 120 0.74 12.54 -1.97
CA ILE A 120 2.06 12.91 -2.43
C ILE A 120 1.94 13.32 -3.90
N THR A 121 2.14 14.60 -4.17
CA THR A 121 2.06 15.17 -5.52
C THR A 121 3.44 15.26 -6.13
N SER A 122 3.57 14.87 -7.39
CA SER A 122 4.83 14.94 -8.14
C SER A 122 4.58 15.28 -9.61
N PRO A 123 5.53 15.92 -10.32
CA PRO A 123 5.41 16.11 -11.77
C PRO A 123 5.33 14.76 -12.49
N ASN A 124 4.40 14.61 -13.43
CA ASN A 124 4.29 13.37 -14.19
C ASN A 124 5.57 13.11 -15.01
N ARG A 125 6.03 11.85 -14.99
CA ARG A 125 7.29 11.44 -15.62
C ARG A 125 7.33 11.67 -17.13
N LEU A 126 6.18 11.52 -17.82
CA LEU A 126 6.07 11.66 -19.27
C LEU A 126 5.65 13.08 -19.68
N GLN A 127 4.81 13.73 -18.89
CA GLN A 127 4.28 15.08 -19.15
C GLN A 127 4.49 15.97 -17.92
N LYS A 128 5.62 16.67 -17.82
CA LYS A 128 5.97 17.50 -16.65
C LYS A 128 4.96 18.60 -16.27
N SER A 129 4.07 18.98 -17.19
CA SER A 129 2.97 19.92 -16.95
C SER A 129 1.76 19.30 -16.25
N ARG A 130 1.76 17.98 -16.06
CA ARG A 130 0.74 17.19 -15.37
C ARG A 130 1.27 16.74 -14.00
N THR A 131 0.35 16.35 -13.13
CA THR A 131 0.65 15.94 -11.76
C THR A 131 0.25 14.49 -11.52
N ASP A 132 1.14 13.71 -10.93
CA ASP A 132 0.86 12.40 -10.36
C ASP A 132 0.60 12.54 -8.86
N VAL A 133 -0.39 11.81 -8.36
CA VAL A 133 -0.77 11.77 -6.95
C VAL A 133 -0.68 10.34 -6.44
N ARG A 134 0.10 10.15 -5.38
CA ARG A 134 0.24 8.86 -4.68
C ARG A 134 -0.28 8.99 -3.25
N LEU A 135 -0.72 7.88 -2.66
CA LEU A 135 -1.02 7.83 -1.22
C LEU A 135 0.17 7.30 -0.45
N GLY A 136 0.43 7.86 0.73
CA GLY A 136 1.44 7.32 1.63
C GLY A 136 1.17 7.65 3.08
N TYR A 137 1.72 6.83 3.97
CA TYR A 137 1.73 7.04 5.41
C TYR A 137 3.15 7.40 5.84
N VAL A 138 3.29 8.40 6.70
CA VAL A 138 4.57 8.64 7.38
C VAL A 138 4.72 7.56 8.43
N ASP A 139 5.57 6.56 8.22
CA ASP A 139 5.78 5.48 9.17
C ASP A 139 6.87 5.78 10.20
N ALA A 140 7.82 6.65 9.86
CA ALA A 140 8.84 7.15 10.78
C ALA A 140 9.30 8.57 10.42
N TYR A 141 9.98 9.23 11.35
CA TYR A 141 10.74 10.46 11.10
C TYR A 141 12.01 10.52 11.95
N ARG A 142 12.96 11.35 11.54
CA ARG A 142 14.25 11.58 12.21
C ARG A 142 14.49 13.09 12.27
N ASP A 143 14.36 13.65 13.47
CA ASP A 143 14.49 15.10 13.67
C ASP A 143 15.95 15.58 13.55
N ASP A 144 16.90 14.72 13.90
CA ASP A 144 18.33 14.90 13.72
C ASP A 144 18.76 14.89 12.25
N GLU A 145 18.16 14.03 11.44
CA GLU A 145 18.37 13.98 9.99
C GLU A 145 17.45 14.92 9.20
N ALA A 146 16.48 15.54 9.88
CA ALA A 146 15.44 16.39 9.30
C ALA A 146 14.67 15.71 8.15
N MET A 147 14.18 14.48 8.37
CA MET A 147 13.47 13.68 7.37
C MET A 147 12.21 12.98 7.90
N PHE A 148 11.23 12.85 7.01
CA PHE A 148 10.10 11.93 7.12
C PHE A 148 10.33 10.72 6.21
N PHE A 149 10.03 9.53 6.72
CA PHE A 149 9.98 8.29 5.94
C PHE A 149 8.51 8.02 5.62
N VAL A 150 8.20 8.01 4.33
CA VAL A 150 6.85 7.82 3.80
C VAL A 150 6.79 6.49 3.09
N THR A 151 5.87 5.63 3.52
CA THR A 151 5.57 4.37 2.85
C THR A 151 4.33 4.53 1.97
N PHE A 152 4.48 4.24 0.68
CA PHE A 152 3.40 4.35 -0.30
C PHE A 152 2.41 3.18 -0.19
N VAL A 153 1.12 3.47 -0.44
CA VAL A 153 0.04 2.49 -0.46
C VAL A 153 -0.88 2.70 -1.66
N GLU A 154 -1.57 1.66 -2.09
CA GLU A 154 -2.51 1.72 -3.23
C GLU A 154 -3.91 2.21 -2.85
N SER A 155 -4.27 2.12 -1.57
CA SER A 155 -5.56 2.55 -1.04
C SER A 155 -5.42 3.05 0.39
N ILE A 156 -6.36 3.87 0.83
CA ILE A 156 -6.43 4.31 2.23
C ILE A 156 -6.71 3.10 3.13
N LEU A 157 -5.97 2.99 4.22
CA LEU A 157 -6.13 1.92 5.20
C LEU A 157 -7.34 2.19 6.12
N PRO A 158 -7.97 1.12 6.65
CA PRO A 158 -8.92 1.27 7.74
C PRO A 158 -8.32 2.10 8.87
N LEU A 159 -9.07 3.10 9.34
CA LEU A 159 -8.67 3.90 10.49
C LEU A 159 -8.54 2.99 11.73
N ALA A 160 -7.59 3.32 12.60
CA ALA A 160 -7.46 2.66 13.89
C ALA A 160 -8.73 2.82 14.73
N THR A 161 -8.94 1.89 15.67
CA THR A 161 -10.09 1.94 16.56
C THR A 161 -10.04 3.19 17.45
N PRO A 162 -11.18 3.72 17.90
CA PRO A 162 -11.23 4.97 18.68
C PRO A 162 -10.34 5.00 19.93
N ASP A 163 -10.06 3.83 20.53
CA ASP A 163 -9.19 3.65 21.69
C ASP A 163 -7.69 3.78 21.36
N GLU A 164 -7.29 3.57 20.10
CA GLU A 164 -5.92 3.81 19.62
C GLU A 164 -5.71 5.25 19.13
N LEU A 165 -6.78 6.05 18.99
CA LEU A 165 -6.71 7.43 18.52
C LEU A 165 -6.60 8.41 19.69
N PRO A 166 -5.90 9.55 19.53
CA PRO A 166 -5.88 10.59 20.55
C PRO A 166 -7.29 11.15 20.80
N ALA A 167 -7.63 11.30 22.08
CA ALA A 167 -8.89 11.87 22.52
C ALA A 167 -8.80 13.40 22.72
N THR A 168 -7.63 13.89 23.15
CA THR A 168 -7.38 15.30 23.49
C THR A 168 -6.14 15.88 22.79
N ASP A 169 -6.01 17.22 22.78
CA ASP A 169 -4.88 17.89 22.12
C ASP A 169 -3.54 17.51 22.78
N ASP A 170 -3.56 17.37 24.12
CA ASP A 170 -2.43 16.91 24.90
C ASP A 170 -2.08 15.46 24.55
N ASP A 171 -3.07 14.58 24.42
CA ASP A 171 -2.84 13.21 23.96
C ASP A 171 -2.20 13.23 22.58
N ALA A 172 -2.76 13.97 21.62
CA ALA A 172 -2.25 14.06 20.25
C ALA A 172 -0.80 14.55 20.18
N ALA A 173 -0.35 15.36 21.15
CA ALA A 173 1.04 15.78 21.26
C ALA A 173 1.97 14.68 21.84
N LEU A 174 1.42 13.72 22.58
CA LEU A 174 2.13 12.56 23.15
C LEU A 174 2.19 11.35 22.20
N PHE A 175 1.29 11.26 21.21
CA PHE A 175 1.37 10.21 20.18
C PHE A 175 2.59 10.44 19.27
N GLY A 176 3.61 9.61 19.46
CA GLY A 176 4.75 9.48 18.54
C GLY A 176 4.55 8.27 17.64
N GLY A 177 4.44 8.48 16.33
CA GLY A 177 4.29 7.40 15.35
C GLY A 177 2.84 7.11 14.96
N LEU A 178 2.67 6.12 14.08
CA LEU A 178 1.35 5.66 13.64
C LEU A 178 0.63 4.89 14.76
N PRO A 179 -0.71 4.94 14.83
CA PRO A 179 -1.49 3.99 15.62
C PRO A 179 -1.09 2.54 15.29
N GLU A 180 -1.10 1.66 16.29
CA GLU A 180 -0.50 0.33 16.18
C GLU A 180 -1.15 -0.50 15.05
N GLN A 181 -2.49 -0.47 14.94
CA GLN A 181 -3.21 -1.10 13.83
C GLN A 181 -2.72 -0.56 12.48
N THR A 182 -2.59 0.76 12.36
CA THR A 182 -2.19 1.40 11.10
C THR A 182 -0.76 1.03 10.73
N LEU A 183 0.16 1.06 11.70
CA LEU A 183 1.56 0.66 11.49
C LEU A 183 1.67 -0.79 10.99
N ARG A 184 0.96 -1.72 11.64
CA ARG A 184 0.94 -3.14 11.23
C ARG A 184 0.44 -3.29 9.80
N LEU A 185 -0.62 -2.58 9.42
CA LEU A 185 -1.19 -2.64 8.08
C LEU A 185 -0.27 -2.03 7.01
N VAL A 186 0.39 -0.91 7.32
CA VAL A 186 1.41 -0.29 6.44
C VAL A 186 2.55 -1.29 6.21
N GLN A 187 3.12 -1.83 7.29
CA GLN A 187 4.22 -2.80 7.21
C GLN A 187 3.84 -4.06 6.44
N GLN A 188 2.63 -4.57 6.65
CA GLN A 188 2.12 -5.76 5.97
C GLN A 188 2.00 -5.53 4.45
N ARG A 189 1.44 -4.38 4.02
CA ARG A 189 1.32 -4.06 2.59
C ARG A 189 2.68 -3.91 1.92
N THR A 190 3.62 -3.26 2.57
CA THR A 190 4.99 -3.11 2.04
C THR A 190 5.67 -4.46 1.88
N GLN A 191 5.56 -5.34 2.87
CA GLN A 191 6.12 -6.69 2.80
C GLN A 191 5.47 -7.51 1.66
N GLN A 192 4.15 -7.46 1.52
CA GLN A 192 3.43 -8.15 0.44
C GLN A 192 3.83 -7.63 -0.95
N ARG A 193 4.04 -6.30 -1.09
CA ARG A 193 4.48 -5.72 -2.36
C ARG A 193 5.92 -6.11 -2.69
N ARG A 194 6.84 -6.04 -1.73
CA ARG A 194 8.22 -6.50 -1.90
C ARG A 194 8.26 -7.98 -2.28
N PHE A 195 7.51 -8.82 -1.57
CA PHE A 195 7.37 -10.24 -1.88
C PHE A 195 6.88 -10.47 -3.31
N LYS A 196 5.79 -9.79 -3.73
CA LYS A 196 5.29 -9.86 -5.10
C LYS A 196 6.37 -9.45 -6.10
N THR A 197 7.05 -8.33 -5.89
CA THR A 197 8.13 -7.85 -6.76
C THR A 197 9.26 -8.86 -6.88
N ASP A 198 9.70 -9.46 -5.77
CA ASP A 198 10.76 -10.46 -5.77
C ASP A 198 10.35 -11.75 -6.49
N VAL A 199 9.08 -12.17 -6.33
CA VAL A 199 8.50 -13.29 -7.08
C VAL A 199 8.47 -12.99 -8.58
N LEU A 200 7.98 -11.82 -9.00
CA LEU A 200 7.94 -11.43 -10.41
C LEU A 200 9.35 -11.27 -10.99
N ARG A 201 10.33 -10.78 -10.22
CA ARG A 201 11.74 -10.73 -10.64
C ARG A 201 12.31 -12.13 -10.85
N ARG A 202 11.92 -13.10 -10.03
CA ARG A 202 12.39 -14.49 -10.11
C ARG A 202 11.79 -15.26 -11.30
N TYR A 203 10.50 -15.10 -11.55
CA TYR A 203 9.75 -15.95 -12.49
C TYR A 203 9.22 -15.22 -13.72
N GLY A 204 9.30 -13.88 -13.78
CA GLY A 204 8.71 -13.03 -14.80
C GLY A 204 7.31 -12.53 -14.43
N GLU A 205 6.78 -11.61 -15.26
CA GLU A 205 5.49 -10.95 -15.05
C GLU A 205 4.29 -11.71 -15.64
N LYS A 206 4.40 -13.04 -15.74
CA LYS A 206 3.37 -13.92 -16.31
C LYS A 206 2.84 -14.86 -15.23
N CYS A 207 1.53 -15.17 -15.29
CA CYS A 207 0.97 -16.23 -14.44
C CYS A 207 1.66 -17.57 -14.73
N ALA A 208 2.03 -18.30 -13.68
CA ALA A 208 2.65 -19.61 -13.79
C ALA A 208 1.70 -20.70 -14.32
N LEU A 209 0.38 -20.45 -14.33
CA LEU A 209 -0.64 -21.43 -14.75
C LEU A 209 -1.36 -21.04 -16.04
N CYS A 210 -1.25 -19.78 -16.49
CA CYS A 210 -1.90 -19.33 -17.73
C CYS A 210 -1.18 -18.18 -18.43
N ASP A 211 -1.75 -17.71 -19.54
CA ASP A 211 -1.13 -16.70 -20.40
C ASP A 211 -1.35 -15.23 -19.98
N ILE A 212 -1.93 -14.96 -18.80
CA ILE A 212 -2.09 -13.59 -18.30
C ILE A 212 -0.72 -12.99 -17.97
N THR A 213 -0.42 -11.84 -18.57
CA THR A 213 0.82 -11.06 -18.39
C THR A 213 0.60 -9.66 -17.81
N THR A 214 -0.65 -9.28 -17.51
CA THR A 214 -0.97 -7.96 -16.95
C THR A 214 -0.49 -7.90 -15.48
N PRO A 215 0.57 -7.14 -15.13
CA PRO A 215 1.20 -7.24 -13.80
C PRO A 215 0.27 -6.89 -12.63
N ARG A 216 -0.75 -6.06 -12.87
CA ARG A 216 -1.81 -5.72 -11.90
C ARG A 216 -2.73 -6.89 -11.55
N LEU A 217 -2.87 -7.86 -12.46
CA LEU A 217 -3.68 -9.07 -12.24
C LEU A 217 -2.88 -10.21 -11.63
N ILE A 218 -1.55 -10.10 -11.58
CA ILE A 218 -0.65 -11.09 -10.99
C ILE A 218 -0.39 -10.76 -9.53
N GLN A 219 -0.32 -11.80 -8.69
CA GLN A 219 0.01 -11.76 -7.28
C GLN A 219 1.24 -12.64 -7.03
N GLY A 220 2.01 -12.34 -5.98
CA GLY A 220 2.92 -13.31 -5.39
C GLY A 220 2.09 -14.24 -4.51
N ALA A 221 1.80 -15.45 -4.96
CA ALA A 221 1.07 -16.44 -4.18
C ALA A 221 2.06 -17.22 -3.32
N HIS A 222 1.81 -17.29 -2.01
CA HIS A 222 2.66 -18.06 -1.10
C HIS A 222 2.43 -19.56 -1.27
N LEU A 223 3.53 -20.32 -1.41
CA LEU A 223 3.49 -21.78 -1.39
C LEU A 223 3.18 -22.30 0.01
N ILE A 224 3.87 -21.75 1.02
CA ILE A 224 3.55 -21.95 2.44
C ILE A 224 2.79 -20.70 2.91
N PRO A 225 1.50 -20.82 3.28
CA PRO A 225 0.68 -19.68 3.67
C PRO A 225 1.23 -18.92 4.89
N LYS A 226 0.93 -17.63 4.94
CA LYS A 226 1.26 -16.76 6.09
C LYS A 226 0.67 -17.24 7.41
N SER A 227 -0.54 -17.82 7.37
CA SER A 227 -1.24 -18.35 8.56
C SER A 227 -0.48 -19.44 9.31
N ILE A 228 0.49 -20.10 8.67
CA ILE A 228 1.35 -21.13 9.26
C ILE A 228 2.84 -20.74 9.27
N GLY A 229 3.14 -19.44 9.17
CA GLY A 229 4.51 -18.92 9.25
C GLY A 229 5.30 -18.94 7.94
N GLY A 230 4.62 -18.86 6.79
CA GLY A 230 5.28 -18.66 5.49
C GLY A 230 6.13 -17.39 5.43
N ALA A 231 7.38 -17.50 4.97
CA ALA A 231 8.26 -16.35 4.76
C ALA A 231 7.89 -15.59 3.48
N ASP A 232 8.12 -14.26 3.49
CA ASP A 232 8.06 -13.39 2.30
C ASP A 232 9.36 -13.49 1.49
N ASP A 233 9.67 -14.70 1.05
CA ASP A 233 10.84 -15.01 0.21
C ASP A 233 10.35 -15.53 -1.14
N ALA A 234 10.90 -15.02 -2.25
CA ALA A 234 10.51 -15.46 -3.60
C ALA A 234 10.61 -16.98 -3.84
N LEU A 235 11.45 -17.70 -3.08
CA LEU A 235 11.48 -19.18 -3.09
C LEU A 235 10.18 -19.79 -2.56
N ASN A 236 9.49 -19.11 -1.65
CA ASN A 236 8.19 -19.47 -1.11
C ASN A 236 7.04 -18.87 -1.94
N GLY A 237 7.29 -18.38 -3.15
CA GLY A 237 6.27 -17.74 -3.98
C GLY A 237 6.16 -18.27 -5.41
N LEU A 238 5.01 -18.02 -6.03
CA LEU A 238 4.75 -18.20 -7.45
C LEU A 238 3.95 -17.00 -8.01
N PRO A 239 4.21 -16.56 -9.26
CA PRO A 239 3.40 -15.52 -9.88
C PRO A 239 2.07 -16.12 -10.34
N LEU A 240 0.97 -15.84 -9.65
CA LEU A 240 -0.36 -16.34 -10.03
C LEU A 240 -1.32 -15.19 -10.33
N CYS A 241 -2.16 -15.31 -11.36
CA CYS A 241 -3.26 -14.37 -11.53
C CYS A 241 -4.28 -14.54 -10.38
N LEU A 242 -5.12 -13.52 -10.14
CA LEU A 242 -6.12 -13.57 -9.06
C LEU A 242 -6.94 -14.87 -9.02
N ASN A 243 -7.46 -15.33 -10.18
CA ASN A 243 -8.24 -16.57 -10.26
C ASN A 243 -7.42 -17.79 -9.82
N HIS A 244 -6.20 -17.93 -10.34
CA HIS A 244 -5.33 -19.06 -10.05
C HIS A 244 -4.77 -19.04 -8.63
N HIS A 245 -4.54 -17.85 -8.07
CA HIS A 245 -4.16 -17.69 -6.67
C HIS A 245 -5.28 -18.22 -5.77
N THR A 246 -6.51 -17.77 -5.99
CA THR A 246 -7.68 -18.27 -5.25
C THR A 246 -7.90 -19.77 -5.45
N ALA A 247 -7.72 -20.28 -6.67
CA ALA A 247 -7.87 -21.72 -6.95
C ALA A 247 -6.82 -22.58 -6.21
N PHE A 248 -5.58 -22.08 -6.10
CA PHE A 248 -4.52 -22.74 -5.33
C PHE A 248 -4.84 -22.73 -3.83
N ASP A 249 -5.19 -21.58 -3.27
CA ASP A 249 -5.51 -21.41 -1.85
C ASP A 249 -6.75 -22.22 -1.42
N ALA A 250 -7.72 -22.36 -2.33
CA ALA A 250 -8.94 -23.15 -2.11
C ALA A 250 -8.77 -24.65 -2.38
N PHE A 251 -7.54 -25.13 -2.63
CA PHE A 251 -7.25 -26.53 -2.95
C PHE A 251 -8.09 -27.07 -4.12
N LEU A 252 -8.28 -26.27 -5.18
CA LEU A 252 -8.94 -26.72 -6.42
C LEU A 252 -7.95 -27.31 -7.42
N LEU A 253 -6.66 -27.01 -7.25
CA LEU A 253 -5.55 -27.55 -8.00
C LEU A 253 -4.38 -27.88 -7.07
N ARG A 254 -3.53 -28.80 -7.51
CA ARG A 254 -2.32 -29.23 -6.80
C ARG A 254 -1.16 -29.26 -7.77
N ILE A 255 -0.07 -28.63 -7.38
CA ILE A 255 1.17 -28.56 -8.14
C ILE A 255 2.11 -29.65 -7.61
N ALA A 256 2.61 -30.55 -8.44
CA ALA A 256 3.62 -31.52 -8.02
C ALA A 256 4.84 -30.81 -7.39
N PRO A 257 5.45 -31.32 -6.31
CA PRO A 257 6.53 -30.60 -5.63
C PRO A 257 7.71 -30.23 -6.52
N ASP A 258 8.02 -31.02 -7.54
CA ASP A 258 9.06 -30.72 -8.52
C ASP A 258 8.61 -29.79 -9.66
N GLY A 259 7.34 -29.39 -9.66
CA GLY A 259 6.70 -28.57 -10.68
C GLY A 259 6.37 -29.32 -11.98
N SER A 260 6.47 -30.65 -12.00
CA SER A 260 6.34 -31.47 -13.22
C SER A 260 4.91 -31.66 -13.72
N SER A 261 3.90 -31.44 -12.88
CA SER A 261 2.51 -31.65 -13.23
C SER A 261 1.57 -30.88 -12.32
N ILE A 262 0.36 -30.63 -12.83
CA ILE A 262 -0.75 -30.05 -12.08
C ILE A 262 -1.92 -31.03 -12.11
N THR A 263 -2.49 -31.32 -10.94
CA THR A 263 -3.69 -32.14 -10.76
C THR A 263 -4.82 -31.31 -10.19
N TYR A 264 -6.07 -31.76 -10.36
CA TYR A 264 -7.27 -30.98 -10.06
C TYR A 264 -8.18 -31.74 -9.10
N ALA A 265 -8.98 -31.00 -8.33
CA ALA A 265 -9.99 -31.58 -7.46
C ALA A 265 -11.06 -32.36 -8.25
N PRO A 266 -11.73 -33.35 -7.64
CA PRO A 266 -12.83 -34.07 -8.29
C PRO A 266 -13.91 -33.11 -8.83
N GLY A 267 -14.31 -33.30 -10.08
CA GLY A 267 -15.29 -32.43 -10.76
C GLY A 267 -14.73 -31.08 -11.24
N VAL A 268 -13.47 -30.78 -10.98
CA VAL A 268 -12.76 -29.60 -11.49
C VAL A 268 -11.86 -30.03 -12.64
N SER A 269 -11.91 -29.28 -13.75
CA SER A 269 -11.04 -29.52 -14.90
C SER A 269 -10.12 -28.33 -15.14
N LYS A 270 -9.02 -28.58 -15.87
CA LYS A 270 -8.11 -27.50 -16.29
C LYS A 270 -8.80 -26.40 -17.08
N SER A 271 -9.77 -26.77 -17.93
CA SER A 271 -10.55 -25.83 -18.74
C SER A 271 -11.47 -24.96 -17.87
N LEU A 272 -12.04 -25.53 -16.81
CA LEU A 272 -12.89 -24.78 -15.87
C LEU A 272 -12.09 -23.71 -15.13
N LEU A 273 -10.85 -24.04 -14.74
CA LEU A 273 -9.96 -23.09 -14.08
C LEU A 273 -9.19 -22.18 -15.05
N GLN A 274 -9.29 -22.41 -16.36
CA GLN A 274 -8.51 -21.70 -17.38
C GLN A 274 -6.98 -21.86 -17.21
N VAL A 275 -6.55 -23.05 -16.77
CA VAL A 275 -5.13 -23.42 -16.73
C VAL A 275 -4.68 -23.81 -18.15
N THR A 276 -3.70 -23.10 -18.70
CA THR A 276 -3.12 -23.36 -20.03
C THR A 276 -1.73 -24.01 -19.97
N HIS A 277 -1.08 -23.97 -18.81
CA HIS A 277 0.19 -24.66 -18.56
C HIS A 277 -0.05 -25.89 -17.66
N ASP A 278 0.28 -27.08 -18.16
CA ASP A 278 0.08 -28.35 -17.44
C ASP A 278 1.21 -28.65 -16.42
N ASP A 279 2.29 -27.87 -16.47
CA ASP A 279 3.44 -27.93 -15.58
C ASP A 279 4.12 -26.55 -15.41
N LEU A 280 5.10 -26.48 -14.52
CA LEU A 280 5.87 -25.28 -14.21
C LEU A 280 7.28 -25.27 -14.84
N THR A 281 7.57 -26.19 -15.75
CA THR A 281 8.91 -26.34 -16.35
C THR A 281 9.27 -25.20 -17.30
N HIS A 282 8.26 -24.49 -17.80
CA HIS A 282 8.40 -23.30 -18.64
C HIS A 282 8.87 -22.06 -17.87
N LEU A 283 8.83 -22.07 -16.53
CA LEU A 283 9.26 -20.94 -15.71
C LEU A 283 10.79 -20.74 -15.80
N PRO A 284 11.27 -19.48 -15.78
CA PRO A 284 12.72 -19.18 -15.82
C PRO A 284 13.51 -19.78 -14.65
N ALA A 285 12.85 -20.00 -13.52
CA ALA A 285 13.42 -20.62 -12.33
C ALA A 285 12.50 -21.72 -11.82
N LYS A 286 13.09 -22.76 -11.22
CA LYS A 286 12.30 -23.84 -10.61
C LYS A 286 11.65 -23.35 -9.30
N PRO A 287 10.38 -23.73 -9.05
CA PRO A 287 9.73 -23.53 -7.76
C PRO A 287 10.42 -24.31 -6.65
N SER A 288 10.25 -23.87 -5.41
CA SER A 288 10.83 -24.57 -4.26
C SER A 288 10.08 -25.87 -3.96
N SER A 289 10.69 -27.00 -4.33
CA SER A 289 10.15 -28.32 -4.02
C SER A 289 10.03 -28.58 -2.52
N LYS A 290 10.93 -27.98 -1.72
CA LYS A 290 10.86 -28.01 -0.27
C LYS A 290 9.63 -27.27 0.26
N ALA A 291 9.30 -26.10 -0.30
CA ALA A 291 8.14 -25.32 0.11
C ALA A 291 6.83 -26.06 -0.20
N LEU A 292 6.67 -26.52 -1.44
CA LEU A 292 5.52 -27.33 -1.87
C LEU A 292 5.38 -28.61 -1.03
N SER A 293 6.48 -29.35 -0.84
CA SER A 293 6.47 -30.57 -0.01
C SER A 293 6.07 -30.29 1.44
N ARG A 294 6.50 -29.16 2.00
CA ARG A 294 6.13 -28.74 3.36
C ARG A 294 4.66 -28.35 3.43
N PHE A 295 4.16 -27.58 2.46
CA PHE A 295 2.75 -27.20 2.38
C PHE A 295 1.83 -28.43 2.34
N TYR A 296 2.16 -29.44 1.51
CA TYR A 296 1.36 -30.66 1.42
C TYR A 296 1.43 -31.58 2.64
N ARG A 297 2.31 -31.31 3.60
CA ARG A 297 2.35 -32.03 4.89
C ARG A 297 1.47 -31.40 5.97
N THR A 298 0.92 -30.21 5.71
CA THR A 298 0.01 -29.53 6.64
C THR A 298 -1.31 -30.29 6.76
N ASP A 299 -1.98 -30.17 7.90
CA ASP A 299 -3.23 -30.88 8.15
C ASP A 299 -4.35 -30.38 7.23
N ALA A 300 -4.39 -29.08 6.93
CA ALA A 300 -5.32 -28.49 5.96
C ALA A 300 -5.14 -29.11 4.57
N ALA A 301 -3.91 -29.19 4.06
CA ALA A 301 -3.64 -29.81 2.76
C ALA A 301 -3.97 -31.30 2.76
N LYS A 302 -3.58 -32.05 3.79
CA LYS A 302 -3.91 -33.48 3.90
C LYS A 302 -5.42 -33.70 3.90
N ALA A 303 -6.17 -32.91 4.66
CA ALA A 303 -7.62 -32.98 4.72
C ALA A 303 -8.26 -32.67 3.36
N ALA A 304 -7.81 -31.60 2.69
CA ALA A 304 -8.32 -31.20 1.39
C ALA A 304 -8.03 -32.23 0.29
N PHE A 305 -6.83 -32.81 0.27
CA PHE A 305 -6.41 -33.77 -0.76
C PHE A 305 -6.77 -35.22 -0.46
N ALA A 306 -7.25 -35.55 0.74
CA ALA A 306 -7.68 -36.92 1.08
C ALA A 306 -8.89 -37.39 0.25
N THR A 307 -9.69 -36.46 -0.26
CA THR A 307 -10.88 -36.71 -1.07
C THR A 307 -10.59 -36.78 -2.57
N TRP A 308 -9.34 -36.53 -2.98
CA TRP A 308 -8.88 -36.65 -4.36
C TRP A 308 -8.52 -38.12 -4.63
N ALA A 309 -9.53 -38.98 -4.60
CA ALA A 309 -9.42 -40.37 -5.00
C ALA A 309 -9.44 -40.50 -6.52
#